data_AF-A0A229SIM2-F1
#
_entry.id   AF-A0A229SIM2-F1
#
_cell.length_a   1.000
_cell.length_b   1.000
_cell.length_c   1.000
_cell.angle_alpha   90.00
_cell.angle_beta   90.00
_cell.angle_gamma   90.00
#
_symmetry.space_group_name_H-M   'P 1'
#
loop_
_entity.id
_entity.type
_entity.pdbx_description
1 polymer ?
#
loop_
_entity_poly.entity_id
_entity_poly.type
_entity_poly.pdbx_seq_one_letter_code
_entity_poly.pdbx_strand_id
1 'polypeptide(L)'
;MGTRYHDKPELNEVIKELVEEHGWTVRPGGHGFVLMCPCGYDSISVPHTPPNVGNAARRLRRRAGLCPDRHDGTPRPLPKGRSS
;
A
#
# COMPACT_ATOMS: atom_id res chain seq x y z
N MET A 1 -16.06 -6.71 13.71
CA MET A 1 -15.39 -7.92 13.17
C MET A 1 -14.21 -7.44 12.35
N GLY A 2 -12.97 -7.65 12.80
CA GLY A 2 -11.80 -7.18 12.08
C GLY A 2 -11.50 -8.10 10.90
N THR A 3 -11.62 -7.59 9.68
CA THR A 3 -11.27 -8.33 8.46
C THR A 3 -9.78 -8.61 8.48
N ARG A 4 -9.38 -9.89 8.59
CA ARG A 4 -7.99 -10.31 8.44
C ARG A 4 -7.68 -10.50 6.97
N TYR A 5 -6.92 -9.59 6.39
CA TYR A 5 -6.44 -9.65 5.01
C TYR A 5 -5.16 -10.48 4.88
N HIS A 6 -4.35 -10.58 5.94
CA HIS A 6 -3.10 -11.33 5.93
C HIS A 6 -2.82 -12.00 7.28
N ASP A 7 -2.15 -13.16 7.25
CA ASP A 7 -1.66 -13.88 8.45
C ASP A 7 -0.62 -13.08 9.26
N LYS A 8 0.09 -12.14 8.62
CA LYS A 8 1.13 -11.34 9.25
C LYS A 8 0.54 -10.03 9.77
N PRO A 9 0.66 -9.73 11.07
CA PRO A 9 0.02 -8.57 11.69
C PRO A 9 0.46 -7.25 11.05
N GLU A 10 1.77 -7.06 10.81
CA GLU A 10 2.30 -5.83 10.19
C GLU A 10 1.73 -5.56 8.80
N LEU A 11 1.58 -6.60 7.97
CA LEU A 11 0.96 -6.45 6.65
C LEU A 11 -0.54 -6.24 6.76
N ASN A 12 -1.19 -6.94 7.68
CA ASN A 12 -2.62 -6.81 7.91
C ASN A 12 -3.00 -5.39 8.34
N GLU A 13 -2.24 -4.78 9.26
CA GLU A 13 -2.47 -3.41 9.71
C GLU A 13 -2.31 -2.42 8.55
N VAL A 14 -1.24 -2.52 7.76
CA VAL A 14 -1.03 -1.62 6.61
C VAL A 14 -2.09 -1.82 5.54
N ILE A 15 -2.49 -3.05 5.24
CA ILE A 15 -3.57 -3.31 4.26
C ILE A 15 -4.89 -2.75 4.76
N LYS A 16 -5.20 -2.94 6.05
CA LYS A 16 -6.40 -2.42 6.68
C LYS A 16 -6.44 -0.89 6.63
N GLU A 17 -5.35 -0.23 7.02
CA GLU A 17 -5.14 1.23 6.90
C GLU A 17 -5.43 1.71 5.46
N LEU A 18 -4.82 1.07 4.46
CA LEU A 18 -5.01 1.42 3.06
C LEU A 18 -6.44 1.20 2.56
N VAL A 19 -7.11 0.13 2.98
CA VAL A 19 -8.47 -0.17 2.53
C VAL A 19 -9.48 0.75 3.23
N GLU A 20 -9.39 0.90 4.55
CA GLU A 20 -10.37 1.65 5.34
C GLU A 20 -10.15 3.16 5.28
N GLU A 21 -8.91 3.64 5.35
CA GLU A 21 -8.63 5.09 5.37
C GLU A 21 -8.47 5.66 3.95
N HIS A 22 -7.87 4.88 3.05
CA HIS A 22 -7.53 5.35 1.71
C HIS A 22 -8.38 4.74 0.59
N GLY A 23 -9.33 3.86 0.90
CA GLY A 23 -10.25 3.27 -0.07
C GLY A 23 -9.60 2.31 -1.08
N TRP A 24 -8.44 1.74 -0.75
CA TRP A 24 -7.78 0.78 -1.64
C TRP A 24 -8.59 -0.51 -1.75
N THR A 25 -8.57 -1.11 -2.94
CA THR A 25 -9.30 -2.36 -3.19
C THR A 25 -8.33 -3.53 -3.22
N VAL A 26 -8.56 -4.53 -2.37
CA VAL A 26 -7.80 -5.78 -2.39
C VAL A 26 -8.41 -6.72 -3.42
N ARG A 27 -7.58 -7.23 -4.33
CA ARG A 27 -7.93 -8.29 -5.28
C ARG A 27 -7.05 -9.51 -5.04
N PRO A 28 -7.58 -10.73 -5.13
CA PRO A 28 -6.73 -11.92 -5.16
C PRO A 28 -5.88 -11.92 -6.43
N GLY A 29 -4.57 -12.12 -6.28
CA GLY A 29 -3.63 -12.35 -7.37
C GLY A 29 -3.04 -13.75 -7.25
N GLY A 30 -2.68 -14.42 -8.34
CA GLY A 30 -2.36 -15.86 -8.32
C GLY A 30 -1.45 -16.35 -7.18
N HIS A 31 -0.43 -15.57 -6.80
CA HIS A 31 0.51 -15.91 -5.70
C HIS A 31 0.41 -14.97 -4.48
N GLY A 32 -0.71 -14.25 -4.33
CA GLY A 32 -0.89 -13.28 -3.26
C GLY A 32 -2.12 -12.40 -3.47
N PHE A 33 -1.93 -11.10 -3.30
CA PHE A 33 -2.99 -10.11 -3.43
C PHE A 33 -2.47 -8.92 -4.23
N VAL A 34 -3.37 -8.18 -4.84
CA VAL A 34 -3.07 -6.93 -5.52
C VAL A 34 -3.94 -5.85 -4.90
N LEU A 35 -3.32 -4.83 -4.36
CA LEU A 35 -4.00 -3.62 -3.93
C LEU A 35 -4.12 -2.70 -5.14
N MET A 36 -5.35 -2.35 -5.51
CA MET A 36 -5.60 -1.38 -6.57
C MET A 36 -5.95 -0.04 -5.93
N CYS A 37 -5.32 1.02 -6.41
CA CYS A 37 -5.69 2.37 -6.05
C CYS A 37 -7.09 2.68 -6.61
N PRO A 38 -8.00 3.31 -5.83
CA PRO A 38 -9.29 3.75 -6.37
C PRO A 38 -9.13 4.81 -7.46
N CYS A 39 -8.02 5.53 -7.46
CA CYS A 39 -7.62 6.48 -8.51
C CYS A 39 -7.26 5.83 -9.86
N GLY A 40 -7.07 4.50 -9.90
CA GLY A 40 -6.64 3.76 -11.10
C GLY A 40 -5.20 4.01 -11.54
N TYR A 41 -4.45 4.86 -10.83
CA TYR A 41 -3.08 5.24 -11.19
C TYR A 41 -2.02 4.19 -10.81
N ASP A 42 -2.22 3.47 -9.70
CA ASP A 42 -1.23 2.54 -9.17
C ASP A 42 -1.86 1.21 -8.72
N SER A 43 -1.07 0.15 -8.80
CA SER A 43 -1.44 -1.16 -8.27
C SER A 43 -0.22 -1.82 -7.62
N ILE A 44 -0.42 -2.38 -6.44
CA ILE A 44 0.65 -2.94 -5.62
C ILE A 44 0.38 -4.41 -5.38
N SER A 45 1.19 -5.27 -6.00
CA SER A 45 1.19 -6.70 -5.71
C SER A 45 1.85 -6.97 -4.35
N VAL A 46 1.12 -7.65 -3.47
CA VAL A 46 1.54 -8.15 -2.17
C VAL A 46 1.67 -9.66 -2.29
N PRO A 47 2.87 -10.25 -2.18
CA PRO A 47 3.02 -11.70 -2.17
C PRO A 47 2.39 -12.29 -0.90
N HIS A 48 1.79 -13.48 -0.99
CA HIS A 48 1.20 -14.17 0.17
C HIS A 48 2.24 -14.53 1.24
N THR A 49 3.47 -14.77 0.83
CA THR A 49 4.59 -15.10 1.72
C THR A 49 5.81 -14.29 1.30
N PRO A 50 5.93 -13.03 1.75
CA PRO A 50 7.13 -12.25 1.48
C PRO A 50 8.32 -12.85 2.26
N PRO A 51 9.53 -12.87 1.66
CA PRO A 51 10.74 -13.30 2.36
C PRO A 51 11.10 -12.36 3.53
N ASN A 52 10.63 -11.11 3.51
CA ASN A 52 10.76 -10.16 4.60
C ASN A 52 9.50 -9.30 4.73
N VAL A 53 8.73 -9.55 5.79
CA VAL A 53 7.44 -8.91 6.06
C VAL A 53 7.60 -7.39 6.25
N GLY A 54 8.58 -6.95 7.04
CA GLY A 54 8.82 -5.53 7.30
C GLY A 54 9.21 -4.75 6.04
N ASN A 55 10.02 -5.34 5.16
CA ASN A 55 10.34 -4.72 3.87
C ASN A 55 9.12 -4.66 2.93
N ALA A 56 8.28 -5.69 2.92
CA ALA A 56 7.04 -5.68 2.15
C ALA A 56 6.09 -4.58 2.64
N ALA A 57 5.87 -4.47 3.95
CA ALA A 57 5.06 -3.43 4.57
C ALA A 57 5.61 -2.02 4.28
N ARG A 58 6.94 -1.83 4.42
CA ARG A 58 7.60 -0.55 4.08
C ARG A 58 7.43 -0.20 2.60
N ARG A 59 7.53 -1.18 1.69
CA ARG A 59 7.33 -0.98 0.25
C ARG A 59 5.89 -0.60 -0.06
N LEU A 60 4.94 -1.23 0.62
CA LEU A 60 3.50 -0.97 0.49
C LEU A 60 3.18 0.49 0.87
N ARG A 61 3.62 0.93 2.05
CA ARG A 61 3.49 2.33 2.50
C ARG A 61 4.12 3.32 1.53
N ARG A 62 5.34 3.03 1.07
CA ARG A 62 6.05 3.91 0.12
C ARG A 62 5.29 4.03 -1.20
N ARG A 63 4.79 2.92 -1.77
CA ARG A 63 4.03 2.97 -3.03
C ARG A 63 2.67 3.65 -2.85
N ALA A 64 1.96 3.37 -1.77
CA ALA A 64 0.71 4.05 -1.48
C ALA A 64 0.89 5.58 -1.40
N GLY A 65 1.98 6.04 -0.75
CA GLY A 65 2.31 7.46 -0.67
C GLY A 65 2.85 8.10 -1.96
N LEU A 66 3.13 7.32 -3.01
CA LEU A 66 3.48 7.83 -4.34
C LEU A 66 2.25 8.21 -5.16
N CYS A 67 1.05 7.79 -4.75
CA CYS A 67 -0.18 8.17 -5.44
C CYS A 67 -0.31 9.71 -5.47
N PRO A 68 -0.37 10.33 -6.67
CA PRO A 68 -0.47 11.79 -6.81
C PRO A 68 -1.78 12.34 -6.24
N ASP A 69 -2.83 11.51 -6.21
CA ASP A 69 -4.15 11.85 -5.66
C ASP A 69 -4.21 11.79 -4.14
N ARG A 70 -3.10 11.46 -3.48
CA ARG A 70 -2.90 11.48 -2.03
C ARG A 70 -4.20 11.31 -1.24
N HIS A 71 -4.59 10.06 -1.07
CA HIS A 71 -5.74 9.68 -0.22
C HIS A 71 -5.56 10.06 1.28
N ASP A 72 -4.48 10.76 1.63
CA ASP A 72 -4.16 11.29 2.97
C ASP A 72 -4.33 12.82 3.07
N GLY A 73 -4.63 13.52 1.96
CA GLY A 73 -4.86 14.98 1.97
C GLY A 73 -3.65 15.86 2.31
N THR A 74 -2.54 15.35 2.83
CA THR A 74 -1.28 16.10 2.88
C THR A 74 -0.72 16.25 1.47
N PRO A 75 -0.22 17.37 0.96
CA PRO A 75 0.50 17.44 -0.32
C PRO A 75 1.95 16.98 -0.20
N ARG A 76 2.51 16.37 -1.26
CA ARG A 76 3.91 15.91 -1.26
C ARG A 76 4.82 17.13 -1.16
N PRO A 77 5.79 17.18 -0.22
CA PRO A 77 6.89 18.11 -0.39
C PRO A 77 7.61 17.69 -1.68
N LEU A 78 7.51 18.54 -2.71
CA LEU A 78 8.25 18.41 -3.96
C LEU A 78 9.70 18.02 -3.62
N PRO A 79 10.31 17.08 -4.36
CA PRO A 79 11.71 16.76 -4.15
C PRO A 79 12.51 18.08 -4.21
N LYS A 80 13.07 18.52 -3.07
CA LYS A 80 14.01 19.64 -3.06
C LYS A 80 15.11 19.27 -4.04
N GLY A 81 15.31 20.15 -5.00
CA GLY A 81 16.18 19.94 -6.15
C GLY A 81 17.51 19.31 -5.76
N ARG A 82 17.95 18.41 -6.61
CA ARG A 82 19.35 18.04 -6.75
C ARG A 82 20.09 19.32 -7.15
N SER A 83 20.62 20.06 -6.18
CA SER A 83 21.57 21.14 -6.48
C SER A 83 22.90 20.49 -6.85
N SER A 84 23.30 20.68 -8.11
CA SER A 84 24.67 20.46 -8.58
C SER A 84 25.59 21.58 -8.09
#